data_AF-A0A6N0M004-F1
#
_entry.id   AF-A0A6N0M004-F1
#
_cell.length_a   1.000
_cell.length_b   1.000
_cell.length_c   1.000
_cell.angle_alpha   90.00
_cell.angle_beta   90.00
_cell.angle_gamma   90.00
#
_symmetry.space_group_name_H-M   'P 1'
#
loop_
_entity.id
_entity.type
_entity.pdbx_description
1 polymer ?
#
loop_
_entity_poly.entity_id
_entity_poly.type
_entity_poly.pdbx_seq_one_letter_code
_entity_poly.pdbx_strand_id
1 'polypeptide(L)'
;MNSENIGHERQNLGWFIVLGILMIVLGMAAIAEPFVATIAITIVISWFLLIAGIVRVVHALQSRRQKGFWLKLVVGILYALAGIMLIGNIFGAALSITFALGIVFLAEGVFEVITAFQIRPEPNWGWTLFSGIMAIILGILILYKWPFSAAWVLGLFAGINFLLTGVWMIALSVPSRRIPNHRAGI
;
A
#
# COMPACT_ATOMS: atom_id res chain seq x y z
N MET A 1 -12.92 -33.97 -12.57
CA MET A 1 -12.97 -32.64 -11.92
C MET A 1 -14.14 -32.69 -10.95
N ASN A 2 -13.86 -32.89 -9.65
CA ASN A 2 -14.86 -33.33 -8.65
C ASN A 2 -15.85 -32.22 -8.30
N SER A 3 -17.12 -32.60 -8.11
CA SER A 3 -18.23 -31.72 -7.72
C SER A 3 -18.09 -31.07 -6.34
N GLU A 4 -17.13 -31.47 -5.51
CA GLU A 4 -16.81 -30.81 -4.23
C GLU A 4 -16.02 -29.50 -4.43
N ASN A 5 -15.20 -29.34 -5.48
CA ASN A 5 -14.37 -28.13 -5.67
C ASN A 5 -15.18 -26.90 -6.12
N ILE A 6 -16.26 -27.12 -6.87
CA ILE A 6 -17.12 -26.05 -7.42
C ILE A 6 -17.91 -25.28 -6.34
N GLY A 7 -18.10 -25.85 -5.16
CA GLY A 7 -18.73 -25.16 -4.01
C GLY A 7 -17.78 -24.15 -3.34
N HIS A 8 -16.52 -24.52 -3.15
CA HIS A 8 -15.51 -23.66 -2.52
C HIS A 8 -15.09 -22.49 -3.41
N GLU A 9 -14.98 -22.69 -4.72
CA GLU A 9 -14.66 -21.60 -5.66
C GLU A 9 -15.75 -20.52 -5.69
N ARG A 10 -17.04 -20.90 -5.63
CA ARG A 10 -18.17 -19.95 -5.61
C ARG A 10 -18.31 -19.22 -4.27
N GLN A 11 -18.07 -19.88 -3.15
CA GLN A 11 -18.06 -19.22 -1.84
C GLN A 11 -16.96 -18.16 -1.74
N ASN A 12 -15.76 -18.47 -2.26
CA ASN A 12 -14.66 -17.52 -2.30
C ASN A 12 -15.02 -16.29 -3.16
N LEU A 13 -15.62 -16.50 -4.34
CA LEU A 13 -16.08 -15.39 -5.21
C LEU A 13 -17.12 -14.50 -4.53
N GLY A 14 -18.11 -15.09 -3.85
CA GLY A 14 -19.11 -14.34 -3.08
C GLY A 14 -18.47 -13.50 -1.96
N TRP A 15 -17.46 -14.06 -1.27
CA TRP A 15 -16.71 -13.34 -0.24
C TRP A 15 -15.91 -12.17 -0.80
N PHE A 16 -15.27 -12.31 -1.97
CA PHE A 16 -14.58 -11.21 -2.64
C PHE A 16 -15.51 -10.06 -3.05
N ILE A 17 -16.75 -10.36 -3.45
CA ILE A 17 -17.76 -9.35 -3.76
C ILE A 17 -18.13 -8.56 -2.50
N VAL A 18 -18.43 -9.26 -1.39
CA VAL A 18 -18.79 -8.61 -0.12
C VAL A 18 -17.65 -7.75 0.39
N LEU A 19 -16.42 -8.26 0.40
CA LEU A 19 -15.23 -7.49 0.78
C LEU A 19 -14.99 -6.31 -0.15
N GLY A 20 -15.23 -6.47 -1.46
CA GLY A 20 -15.08 -5.39 -2.43
C GLY A 20 -16.08 -4.26 -2.20
N ILE A 21 -17.35 -4.58 -1.95
CA ILE A 21 -18.38 -3.58 -1.58
C ILE A 21 -18.00 -2.88 -0.28
N LEU A 22 -17.58 -3.64 0.74
CA LEU A 22 -17.14 -3.07 2.01
C LEU A 22 -15.97 -2.10 1.82
N MET A 23 -14.96 -2.47 1.02
CA MET A 23 -13.82 -1.61 0.70
C MET A 23 -14.23 -0.34 -0.03
N ILE A 24 -15.20 -0.42 -0.96
CA ILE A 24 -15.73 0.77 -1.63
C ILE A 24 -16.42 1.70 -0.63
N VAL A 25 -17.26 1.18 0.27
CA VAL A 25 -17.95 1.98 1.29
C VAL A 25 -16.95 2.65 2.24
N LEU A 26 -15.95 1.89 2.70
CA LEU A 26 -14.86 2.44 3.53
C LEU A 26 -14.06 3.50 2.79
N GLY A 27 -13.75 3.29 1.51
CA GLY A 27 -13.05 4.25 0.68
C GLY A 27 -13.84 5.56 0.50
N MET A 28 -15.14 5.46 0.22
CA MET A 28 -16.02 6.64 0.15
C MET A 28 -16.08 7.39 1.48
N ALA A 29 -16.23 6.68 2.60
CA ALA A 29 -16.24 7.29 3.93
C ALA A 29 -14.90 7.96 4.27
N ALA A 30 -13.78 7.35 3.89
CA ALA A 30 -12.46 7.91 4.11
C ALA A 30 -12.18 9.17 3.28
N ILE A 31 -12.75 9.27 2.07
CA ILE A 31 -12.67 10.47 1.23
C ILE A 31 -13.61 11.56 1.74
N ALA A 32 -14.79 11.19 2.22
CA ALA A 32 -15.75 12.13 2.79
C ALA A 32 -15.21 12.81 4.05
N GLU A 33 -14.51 12.05 4.91
CA GLU A 33 -13.87 12.58 6.12
C GLU A 33 -12.39 12.17 6.23
N PRO A 34 -11.48 12.84 5.48
CA PRO A 34 -10.07 12.48 5.42
C PRO A 34 -9.33 12.62 6.74
N PHE A 35 -9.80 13.47 7.65
CA PHE A 35 -9.15 13.68 8.94
C PHE A 35 -9.29 12.46 9.85
N VAL A 36 -10.53 11.96 10.00
CA VAL A 36 -10.80 10.75 10.78
C VAL A 36 -10.11 9.53 10.14
N ALA A 37 -10.14 9.43 8.82
CA ALA A 37 -9.44 8.39 8.09
C ALA A 37 -7.93 8.41 8.36
N THR A 38 -7.31 9.59 8.33
CA THR A 38 -5.88 9.77 8.62
C THR A 38 -5.54 9.23 10.00
N ILE A 39 -6.29 9.60 11.03
CA ILE A 39 -6.08 9.09 12.39
C ILE A 39 -6.17 7.55 12.42
N ALA A 40 -7.20 6.97 11.80
CA ALA A 40 -7.37 5.53 11.76
C ALA A 40 -6.18 4.82 11.09
N ILE A 41 -5.74 5.31 9.93
CA ILE A 41 -4.61 4.74 9.18
C ILE A 41 -3.31 4.90 9.98
N THR A 42 -3.09 6.07 10.59
CA THR A 42 -1.92 6.31 11.43
C THR A 42 -1.86 5.31 12.59
N ILE A 43 -2.98 5.05 13.27
CA ILE A 43 -3.05 4.04 14.33
C ILE A 43 -2.69 2.66 13.78
N VAL A 44 -3.30 2.27 12.65
CA VAL A 44 -3.02 0.98 11.99
C VAL A 44 -1.53 0.86 11.66
N ILE A 45 -0.94 1.84 10.97
CA ILE A 45 0.49 1.85 10.61
C ILE A 45 1.38 1.76 11.84
N SER A 46 1.03 2.47 12.92
CA SER A 46 1.83 2.47 14.16
C SER A 46 1.84 1.08 14.83
N TRP A 47 0.69 0.41 14.87
CA TRP A 47 0.60 -0.98 15.33
C TRP A 47 1.35 -1.94 14.42
N PHE A 48 1.24 -1.80 13.11
CA PHE A 48 2.01 -2.59 12.16
C PHE A 48 3.52 -2.43 12.38
N LEU A 49 4.00 -1.20 12.59
CA LEU A 49 5.41 -0.92 12.84
C LEU A 49 5.90 -1.56 14.15
N LEU A 50 5.09 -1.50 15.20
CA LEU A 50 5.37 -2.14 16.49
C LEU A 50 5.47 -3.65 16.35
N ILE A 51 4.46 -4.29 15.75
CA ILE A 51 4.42 -5.74 15.54
C ILE A 51 5.60 -6.17 14.65
N ALA A 52 5.86 -5.44 13.56
CA ALA A 52 7.01 -5.71 12.70
C ALA A 52 8.34 -5.59 13.45
N GLY A 53 8.47 -4.61 14.34
CA GLY A 53 9.63 -4.45 15.22
C GLY A 53 9.81 -5.66 16.14
N ILE A 54 8.74 -6.08 16.83
CA ILE A 54 8.77 -7.25 17.72
C ILE A 54 9.16 -8.51 16.94
N VAL A 55 8.53 -8.76 15.79
CA VAL A 55 8.83 -9.90 14.91
C VAL A 55 10.30 -9.88 14.47
N ARG A 56 10.83 -8.71 14.08
CA ARG A 56 12.24 -8.55 13.71
C ARG A 56 13.18 -8.82 14.87
N VAL A 57 12.86 -8.37 16.08
CA VAL A 57 13.63 -8.68 17.29
C VAL A 57 13.64 -10.19 17.52
N VAL A 58 12.49 -10.85 17.50
CA VAL A 58 12.38 -12.31 17.66
C VAL A 58 13.22 -13.04 16.62
N HIS A 59 13.13 -12.67 15.33
CA HIS A 59 13.94 -13.25 14.26
C HIS A 59 15.44 -12.99 14.43
N ALA A 60 15.84 -11.80 14.89
CA ALA A 60 17.24 -11.51 15.20
C ALA A 60 17.74 -12.43 16.32
N LEU A 61 16.93 -12.63 17.38
CA LEU A 61 17.28 -13.53 18.49
C LEU A 61 17.34 -15.01 18.08
N GLN A 62 16.57 -15.44 17.07
CA GLN A 62 16.66 -16.81 16.52
C GLN A 62 17.88 -17.00 15.61
N SER A 63 18.30 -15.95 14.90
CA SER A 63 19.43 -15.98 13.96
C SER A 63 20.76 -15.47 14.54
N ARG A 64 20.95 -15.56 15.88
CA ARG A 64 22.15 -15.12 16.61
C ARG A 64 23.49 -15.59 16.02
N ARG A 65 23.51 -16.74 15.35
CA ARG A 65 24.71 -17.35 14.75
C ARG A 65 25.06 -16.78 13.36
N GLN A 66 24.19 -15.95 12.76
CA GLN A 66 24.41 -15.37 11.44
C GLN A 66 25.21 -14.06 11.52
N LYS A 67 26.00 -13.78 10.47
CA LYS A 67 26.63 -12.46 10.30
C LYS A 67 25.55 -11.38 10.24
N GLY A 68 25.77 -10.26 10.94
CA GLY A 68 24.83 -9.14 11.00
C GLY A 68 23.77 -9.21 12.10
N PHE A 69 23.91 -10.12 13.09
CA PHE A 69 23.01 -10.18 14.25
C PHE A 69 22.77 -8.81 14.92
N TRP A 70 23.84 -8.07 15.23
CA TRP A 70 23.74 -6.78 15.91
C TRP A 70 22.95 -5.75 15.09
N LEU A 71 23.17 -5.68 13.78
CA LEU A 71 22.41 -4.80 12.89
C LEU A 71 20.93 -5.19 12.86
N LYS A 72 20.62 -6.48 12.71
CA LYS A 72 19.22 -6.97 12.71
C LYS A 72 18.51 -6.65 14.02
N LEU A 73 19.20 -6.82 15.15
CA LEU A 73 18.66 -6.54 16.47
C LEU A 73 18.41 -5.04 16.68
N VAL A 74 19.39 -4.20 16.35
CA VAL A 74 19.24 -2.73 16.43
C VAL A 74 18.09 -2.26 15.55
N VAL A 75 18.01 -2.73 14.31
CA VAL A 75 16.90 -2.37 13.40
C VAL A 75 15.56 -2.84 13.98
N GLY A 76 15.46 -4.05 14.53
CA GLY A 76 14.24 -4.53 15.17
C GLY A 76 13.81 -3.66 16.35
N ILE A 77 14.76 -3.31 17.23
CA ILE A 77 14.52 -2.44 18.39
C ILE A 77 14.06 -1.05 17.94
N LEU A 78 14.74 -0.46 16.94
CA LEU A 78 14.36 0.84 16.39
C LEU A 78 12.92 0.84 15.85
N TYR A 79 12.51 -0.21 15.15
CA TYR A 79 11.13 -0.35 14.67
C TYR A 79 10.11 -0.47 15.80
N ALA A 80 10.42 -1.27 16.83
CA ALA A 80 9.55 -1.42 17.99
C ALA A 80 9.40 -0.11 18.78
N LEU A 81 10.52 0.57 19.04
CA LEU A 81 10.52 1.88 19.71
C LEU A 81 9.78 2.92 18.90
N ALA A 82 10.02 3.00 17.59
CA ALA A 82 9.26 3.88 16.71
C ALA A 82 7.77 3.57 16.84
N GLY A 83 7.34 2.32 16.69
CA GLY A 83 5.93 1.93 16.85
C GLY A 83 5.32 2.39 18.17
N ILE A 84 6.03 2.18 19.29
CA ILE A 84 5.59 2.66 20.62
C ILE A 84 5.46 4.19 20.65
N MET A 85 6.46 4.91 20.14
CA MET A 85 6.45 6.38 20.11
C MET A 85 5.33 6.93 19.23
N LEU A 86 5.08 6.32 18.07
CA LEU A 86 4.00 6.72 17.17
C LEU A 86 2.61 6.48 17.82
N ILE A 87 2.42 5.37 18.55
CA ILE A 87 1.18 5.11 19.30
C ILE A 87 0.99 6.14 20.42
N GLY A 88 2.07 6.51 21.13
CA GLY A 88 2.02 7.49 22.21
C GLY A 88 1.67 8.91 21.76
N ASN A 89 1.95 9.27 20.50
CA ASN A 89 1.58 10.57 19.93
C ASN A 89 1.11 10.41 18.49
N ILE A 90 -0.19 10.15 18.33
CA ILE A 90 -0.83 9.94 17.02
C ILE A 90 -0.69 11.17 16.11
N PHE A 91 -0.69 12.38 16.66
CA PHE A 91 -0.51 13.60 15.86
C PHE A 91 0.91 13.69 15.29
N GLY A 92 1.92 13.48 16.14
CA GLY A 92 3.31 13.38 15.72
C GLY A 92 3.53 12.23 14.72
N ALA A 93 2.85 11.11 14.93
CA ALA A 93 2.87 9.97 14.03
C ALA A 93 2.37 10.32 12.62
N ALA A 94 1.22 10.98 12.52
CA ALA A 94 0.67 11.43 11.23
C ALA A 94 1.63 12.38 10.51
N LEU A 95 2.26 13.31 11.25
CA LEU A 95 3.28 14.22 10.70
C LEU A 95 4.49 13.48 10.15
N SER A 96 5.05 12.56 10.92
CA SER A 96 6.25 11.79 10.54
C SER A 96 5.97 10.84 9.37
N ILE A 97 4.84 10.14 9.38
CA ILE A 97 4.45 9.22 8.29
C ILE A 97 4.19 10.02 7.01
N THR A 98 3.51 11.17 7.08
CA THR A 98 3.27 12.00 5.89
C THR A 98 4.57 12.58 5.33
N PHE A 99 5.49 13.00 6.20
CA PHE A 99 6.80 13.47 5.77
C PHE A 99 7.60 12.37 5.08
N ALA A 100 7.62 11.17 5.67
CA ALA A 100 8.23 10.00 5.05
C ALA A 100 7.57 9.67 3.71
N LEU A 101 6.23 9.74 3.62
CA LEU A 101 5.49 9.54 2.38
C LEU A 101 5.94 10.52 1.29
N GLY A 102 6.05 11.82 1.61
CA GLY A 102 6.56 12.82 0.67
C GLY A 102 7.96 12.48 0.14
N ILE A 103 8.88 12.04 1.01
CA ILE A 103 10.21 11.58 0.61
C ILE A 103 10.13 10.34 -0.30
N VAL A 104 9.27 9.38 0.03
CA VAL A 104 9.08 8.16 -0.78
C VAL A 104 8.59 8.54 -2.19
N PHE A 105 7.60 9.42 -2.32
CA PHE A 105 7.11 9.90 -3.61
C PHE A 105 8.20 10.60 -4.43
N LEU A 106 9.05 11.40 -3.78
CA LEU A 106 10.21 12.01 -4.46
C LEU A 106 11.19 10.95 -4.96
N ALA A 107 11.55 9.99 -4.12
CA ALA A 107 12.48 8.93 -4.49
C ALA A 107 11.90 8.08 -5.63
N GLU A 108 10.65 7.64 -5.50
CA GLU A 108 9.92 6.88 -6.52
C GLU A 108 9.89 7.63 -7.85
N GLY A 109 9.51 8.91 -7.84
CA GLY A 109 9.48 9.70 -9.06
C GLY A 109 10.85 9.90 -9.70
N VAL A 110 11.92 10.05 -8.91
CA VAL A 110 13.30 10.08 -9.44
C VAL A 110 13.67 8.74 -10.08
N PHE A 111 13.37 7.61 -9.42
CA PHE A 111 13.64 6.29 -9.98
C PHE A 111 12.85 6.04 -11.26
N GLU A 112 11.55 6.40 -11.31
CA GLU A 112 10.74 6.25 -12.52
C GLU A 112 11.23 7.12 -13.68
N VAL A 113 11.67 8.35 -13.41
CA VAL A 113 12.27 9.21 -14.45
C VAL A 113 13.54 8.55 -15.00
N ILE A 114 14.40 8.01 -14.14
CA ILE A 114 15.60 7.29 -14.57
C ILE A 114 15.22 6.05 -15.40
N THR A 115 14.31 5.22 -14.90
CA THR A 115 13.83 4.02 -15.59
C THR A 115 13.19 4.35 -16.93
N ALA A 116 12.43 5.45 -17.01
CA ALA A 116 11.93 5.94 -18.27
C ALA A 116 13.12 6.09 -19.23
N PHE A 117 14.11 6.92 -18.95
CA PHE A 117 15.21 7.11 -19.91
C PHE A 117 15.95 5.81 -20.30
N GLN A 118 15.95 4.78 -19.44
CA GLN A 118 16.52 3.47 -19.75
C GLN A 118 15.68 2.62 -20.72
N ILE A 119 14.35 2.68 -20.64
CA ILE A 119 13.46 1.86 -21.49
C ILE A 119 13.14 2.51 -22.83
N ARG A 120 13.72 3.67 -23.18
CA ARG A 120 13.57 4.22 -24.54
C ARG A 120 14.16 3.24 -25.56
N PRO A 121 13.46 2.91 -26.69
CA PRO A 121 12.22 3.49 -27.21
C PRO A 121 10.98 2.60 -27.05
N GLU A 122 10.81 1.89 -25.93
CA GLU A 122 9.62 1.07 -25.71
C GLU A 122 8.30 1.87 -25.79
N PRO A 123 7.19 1.24 -26.22
CA PRO A 123 5.91 1.93 -26.42
C PRO A 123 5.38 2.69 -25.19
N ASN A 124 5.70 2.22 -23.99
CA ASN A 124 5.17 2.78 -22.73
C ASN A 124 6.09 3.81 -22.08
N TRP A 125 7.23 4.13 -22.71
CA TRP A 125 8.23 5.04 -22.15
C TRP A 125 7.66 6.40 -21.72
N GLY A 126 6.83 7.01 -22.57
CA GLY A 126 6.26 8.33 -22.30
C GLY A 126 5.33 8.34 -21.09
N TRP A 127 4.58 7.26 -20.87
CA TRP A 127 3.74 7.09 -19.69
C TRP A 127 4.55 6.96 -18.41
N THR A 128 5.65 6.20 -18.44
CA THR A 128 6.57 6.08 -17.29
C THR A 128 7.22 7.41 -16.94
N LEU A 129 7.64 8.21 -17.94
CA LEU A 129 8.19 9.54 -17.67
C LEU A 129 7.15 10.46 -17.02
N PHE A 130 5.94 10.48 -17.55
CA PHE A 130 4.84 11.30 -17.01
C PHE A 130 4.50 10.90 -15.56
N SER A 131 4.43 9.59 -15.29
CA SER A 131 4.24 9.03 -13.94
C SER A 131 5.31 9.55 -12.97
N GLY A 132 6.58 9.44 -13.35
CA GLY A 132 7.69 9.85 -12.49
C GLY A 132 7.69 11.35 -12.20
N ILE A 133 7.39 12.18 -13.21
CA ILE A 133 7.24 13.63 -13.02
C ILE A 133 6.08 13.93 -12.07
N MET A 134 4.94 13.26 -12.22
CA MET A 134 3.79 13.45 -11.33
C MET A 134 4.10 13.02 -9.89
N ALA A 135 4.81 11.90 -9.70
CA ALA A 135 5.25 11.46 -8.37
C ALA A 135 6.17 12.49 -7.70
N ILE A 136 7.12 13.08 -8.44
CA ILE A 136 7.97 14.17 -7.93
C ILE A 136 7.12 15.38 -7.52
N ILE A 137 6.21 15.83 -8.38
CA ILE A 137 5.35 16.99 -8.09
C ILE A 137 4.52 16.74 -6.82
N LEU A 138 3.90 15.56 -6.70
CA LEU A 138 3.13 15.18 -5.52
C LEU A 138 4.01 15.16 -4.26
N GLY A 139 5.20 14.58 -4.34
CA GLY A 139 6.16 14.58 -3.23
C GLY A 139 6.54 16.00 -2.78
N ILE A 140 6.84 16.90 -3.73
CA ILE A 140 7.16 18.31 -3.43
C ILE A 140 5.94 19.00 -2.79
N LEU A 141 4.73 18.81 -3.32
CA LEU A 141 3.52 19.43 -2.78
C LEU A 141 3.22 18.99 -1.34
N ILE A 142 3.38 17.69 -1.06
CA ILE A 142 3.18 17.14 0.30
C ILE A 142 4.15 17.79 1.28
N LEU A 143 5.43 17.85 0.92
CA LEU A 143 6.48 18.41 1.79
C LEU A 143 6.37 19.93 1.94
N TYR A 144 5.98 20.65 0.88
CA TYR A 144 5.81 22.11 0.93
C TYR A 144 4.63 22.54 1.81
N LYS A 145 3.54 21.75 1.82
CA LYS A 145 2.35 22.00 2.66
C LYS A 145 2.44 21.34 4.04
N TRP A 146 3.53 20.68 4.37
CA TRP A 146 3.75 20.11 5.69
C TRP A 146 3.91 21.24 6.71
N PRO A 147 3.26 21.20 7.90
CA PRO A 147 2.56 20.09 8.53
C PRO A 147 1.06 19.95 8.20
N PHE A 148 0.46 20.92 7.51
CA PHE A 148 -0.99 20.94 7.26
C PHE A 148 -1.46 19.79 6.35
N SER A 149 -0.64 19.38 5.38
CA SER A 149 -0.91 18.23 4.51
C SER A 149 -1.11 16.92 5.29
N ALA A 150 -0.46 16.76 6.44
CA ALA A 150 -0.52 15.54 7.24
C ALA A 150 -1.90 15.26 7.82
N ALA A 151 -2.79 16.25 7.91
CA ALA A 151 -4.12 16.07 8.46
C ALA A 151 -5.07 15.30 7.53
N TRP A 152 -4.82 15.29 6.22
CA TRP A 152 -5.76 14.77 5.23
C TRP A 152 -5.12 13.89 4.15
N VAL A 153 -3.81 14.04 3.87
CA VAL A 153 -3.15 13.32 2.77
C VAL A 153 -3.19 11.81 2.98
N LEU A 154 -2.89 11.33 4.19
CA LEU A 154 -2.90 9.88 4.47
C LEU A 154 -4.32 9.30 4.34
N GLY A 155 -5.31 9.97 4.93
CA GLY A 155 -6.72 9.61 4.85
C GLY A 155 -7.24 9.53 3.43
N LEU A 156 -6.97 10.57 2.64
CA LEU A 156 -7.34 10.62 1.23
C LEU A 156 -6.66 9.51 0.43
N PHE A 157 -5.35 9.31 0.63
CA PHE A 157 -4.59 8.29 -0.07
C PHE A 157 -5.12 6.88 0.21
N ALA A 158 -5.39 6.56 1.47
CA ALA A 158 -5.99 5.27 1.79
C ALA A 158 -7.44 5.15 1.31
N GLY A 159 -8.23 6.23 1.34
CA GLY A 159 -9.58 6.24 0.82
C GLY A 159 -9.62 5.90 -0.68
N ILE A 160 -8.76 6.54 -1.47
CA ILE A 160 -8.56 6.21 -2.89
C ILE A 160 -8.09 4.76 -3.04
N ASN A 161 -7.11 4.33 -2.25
CA ASN A 161 -6.60 2.95 -2.30
C ASN A 161 -7.69 1.91 -1.98
N PHE A 162 -8.55 2.17 -0.99
CA PHE A 162 -9.68 1.29 -0.63
C PHE A 162 -10.74 1.25 -1.74
N LEU A 163 -11.05 2.38 -2.37
CA LEU A 163 -11.92 2.40 -3.56
C LEU A 163 -11.36 1.53 -4.68
N LEU A 164 -10.09 1.76 -5.06
CA LEU A 164 -9.43 1.02 -6.14
C LEU A 164 -9.34 -0.48 -5.83
N THR A 165 -8.97 -0.82 -4.60
CA THR A 165 -8.92 -2.21 -4.13
C THR A 165 -10.31 -2.86 -4.19
N GLY A 166 -11.35 -2.15 -3.73
CA GLY A 166 -12.71 -2.68 -3.76
C GLY A 166 -13.23 -2.92 -5.19
N VAL A 167 -12.97 -1.99 -6.11
CA VAL A 167 -13.28 -2.16 -7.53
C VAL A 167 -12.52 -3.34 -8.13
N TRP A 168 -11.23 -3.48 -7.82
CA TRP A 168 -10.40 -4.61 -8.28
C TRP A 168 -10.91 -5.96 -7.79
N MET A 169 -11.27 -6.08 -6.51
CA MET A 169 -11.82 -7.32 -5.94
C MET A 169 -13.12 -7.74 -6.62
N ILE A 170 -14.02 -6.78 -6.90
CA ILE A 170 -15.26 -7.06 -7.63
C ILE A 170 -14.94 -7.46 -9.07
N ALA A 171 -14.05 -6.74 -9.76
CA ALA A 171 -13.68 -7.05 -11.14
C ALA A 171 -13.12 -8.48 -11.29
N LEU A 172 -12.27 -8.92 -10.37
CA LEU A 172 -11.71 -10.28 -10.37
C LEU A 172 -12.75 -11.36 -10.03
N SER A 173 -13.81 -11.01 -9.31
CA SER A 173 -14.89 -11.94 -8.96
C SER A 173 -15.86 -12.23 -10.10
N VAL A 174 -15.83 -11.43 -11.18
CA VAL A 174 -16.66 -11.67 -12.36
C VAL A 174 -16.08 -12.85 -13.14
N PRO A 175 -16.83 -13.95 -13.33
CA PRO A 175 -16.35 -15.09 -14.11
C PRO A 175 -16.04 -14.65 -15.55
N SER A 176 -14.76 -14.66 -15.92
CA SER A 176 -14.33 -14.40 -17.29
C SER A 176 -14.84 -15.53 -18.17
N ARG A 177 -15.88 -15.26 -18.96
CA ARG A 177 -16.38 -16.21 -19.96
C ARG A 177 -15.28 -16.38 -21.02
N ARG A 178 -14.46 -17.42 -20.88
CA ARG A 178 -13.42 -17.77 -21.86
C ARG A 178 -14.08 -17.99 -23.21
N ILE A 179 -13.71 -17.19 -24.21
CA ILE A 179 -14.15 -17.34 -25.59
C ILE A 179 -13.64 -18.71 -26.09
N PRO A 180 -14.53 -19.61 -26.56
CA PRO A 180 -14.10 -20.90 -27.10
C PRO A 180 -13.22 -20.70 -28.32
N ASN A 181 -11.93 -21.02 -28.17
CA ASN A 181 -10.95 -20.97 -29.24
C ASN A 181 -11.36 -22.03 -30.29
N HIS A 182 -12.04 -21.62 -31.35
CA HIS A 182 -12.33 -22.49 -32.49
C HIS A 182 -11.04 -22.68 -33.29
N ARG A 183 -10.25 -23.67 -32.87
CA ARG A 183 -9.30 -24.36 -33.73
C ARG A 183 -9.58 -25.86 -33.66
N ALA A 184 -10.46 -26.33 -34.55
CA ALA A 184 -10.47 -27.69 -35.08
C ALA A 184 -11.39 -27.73 -36.29
N GLY A 185 -10.85 -28.06 -37.46
CA GLY A 185 -11.65 -28.43 -38.63
C GLY A 185 -11.14 -27.86 -39.95
N ILE A 186 -10.09 -28.50 -40.49
CA ILE A 186 -9.85 -28.84 -41.91
C ILE A 186 -10.20 -27.81 -43.00
#